data_AF-A0AAD9JLR8-F1
#
_entry.id   AF-A0AAD9JLR8-F1
#
_cell.length_a   1.000
_cell.length_b   1.000
_cell.length_c   1.000
_cell.angle_alpha   90.00
_cell.angle_beta   90.00
_cell.angle_gamma   90.00
#
_symmetry.space_group_name_H-M   'P 1'
#
loop_
_entity.id
_entity.type
_entity.pdbx_description
1 polymer ?
#
loop_
_entity_poly.entity_id
_entity_poly.type
_entity_poly.pdbx_seq_one_letter_code
_entity_poly.pdbx_strand_id
1 'polypeptide(L)'
;MGGQWIFIGKVNVTRRLSEQYLRIVEMMIRQYEPISTDEQVLYVLESVSQKGGESIESYATELTNLTKDWNFGQPRDSLIRDQIVLGVFDHKEQDRLLREIDLTLERALETCQATTYQGVRVRDNSEWEPAVVVRPHASPRSYIIRRNVQELRRNTGHLMPIVEYPPGVIG
;
A
#
# COMPACT_ATOMS: atom_id res chain seq x y z
N MET A 1 63.69 -56.22 29.07
CA MET A 1 63.78 -54.82 29.55
C MET A 1 62.87 -53.99 28.66
N GLY A 2 61.71 -53.59 29.20
CA GLY A 2 60.63 -52.95 28.45
C GLY A 2 60.90 -51.45 28.26
N GLY A 3 60.78 -50.99 27.01
CA GLY A 3 60.80 -49.56 26.66
C GLY A 3 59.43 -48.93 26.87
N GLN A 4 59.40 -47.86 27.65
CA GLN A 4 58.23 -47.07 28.02
C GLN A 4 57.95 -46.05 26.91
N TRP A 5 56.75 -46.08 26.31
CA TRP A 5 56.35 -45.09 25.29
C TRP A 5 55.78 -43.84 25.96
N ILE A 6 56.38 -42.70 25.67
CA ILE A 6 55.92 -41.36 26.08
C ILE A 6 54.94 -40.85 25.02
N PHE A 7 53.69 -40.59 25.42
CA PHE A 7 52.66 -40.01 24.55
C PHE A 7 52.92 -38.50 24.42
N ILE A 8 53.46 -38.04 23.28
CA ILE A 8 53.63 -36.61 23.00
C ILE A 8 52.75 -36.24 21.80
N GLY A 9 51.83 -35.29 21.99
CA GLY A 9 51.27 -34.50 20.89
C GLY A 9 49.96 -34.98 20.27
N LYS A 10 48.86 -35.01 21.03
CA LYS A 10 47.52 -34.78 20.47
C LYS A 10 47.08 -33.35 20.77
N VAL A 11 47.73 -32.37 20.15
CA VAL A 11 47.25 -30.99 20.15
C VAL A 11 47.23 -30.47 18.70
N ASN A 12 46.07 -29.96 18.30
CA ASN A 12 45.85 -29.04 17.17
C ASN A 12 45.73 -29.55 15.72
N VAL A 13 45.12 -30.71 15.46
CA VAL A 13 44.50 -30.94 14.13
C VAL A 13 43.01 -30.57 14.15
N THR A 14 42.30 -30.92 15.23
CA THR A 14 40.86 -30.65 15.38
C THR A 14 40.53 -29.15 15.49
N ARG A 15 41.41 -28.36 16.14
CA ARG A 15 41.20 -26.91 16.38
C ARG A 15 41.39 -26.05 15.12
N ARG A 16 42.29 -26.45 14.23
CA ARG A 16 42.59 -25.72 12.98
C ARG A 16 41.52 -25.95 11.91
N LEU A 17 41.00 -27.17 11.84
CA LEU A 17 39.83 -27.51 10.99
C LEU A 17 38.58 -26.75 11.44
N SER A 18 38.37 -26.56 12.76
CA SER A 18 37.24 -25.77 13.26
C SER A 18 37.37 -24.27 12.95
N GLU A 19 38.57 -23.69 13.00
CA GLU A 19 38.75 -22.26 12.68
C GLU A 19 38.54 -21.95 11.19
N GLN A 20 39.00 -22.84 10.31
CA GLN A 20 38.76 -22.70 8.86
C GLN A 20 37.28 -22.89 8.51
N TYR A 21 36.63 -23.87 9.14
CA TYR A 21 35.19 -24.08 9.02
C TYR A 21 34.39 -22.86 9.52
N LEU A 22 34.75 -22.32 10.69
CA LEU A 22 34.11 -21.12 11.24
C LEU A 22 34.30 -19.89 10.33
N ARG A 23 35.47 -19.70 9.72
CA ARG A 23 35.67 -18.62 8.72
C ARG A 23 34.76 -18.78 7.50
N ILE A 24 34.63 -20.00 6.98
CA ILE A 24 33.76 -20.27 5.82
C ILE A 24 32.31 -20.03 6.18
N VAL A 25 31.86 -20.49 7.36
CA VAL A 25 30.51 -20.24 7.86
C VAL A 25 30.27 -18.75 8.11
N GLU A 26 31.23 -18.04 8.68
CA GLU A 26 31.14 -16.58 8.88
C GLU A 26 31.11 -15.83 7.54
N MET A 27 31.89 -16.25 6.55
CA MET A 27 31.82 -15.72 5.18
C MET A 27 30.47 -16.01 4.52
N MET A 28 29.92 -17.21 4.68
CA MET A 28 28.61 -17.59 4.17
C MET A 28 27.50 -16.78 4.84
N ILE A 29 27.55 -16.59 6.16
CA ILE A 29 26.59 -15.77 6.92
C ILE A 29 26.70 -14.29 6.54
N ARG A 30 27.92 -13.77 6.31
CA ARG A 30 28.13 -12.40 5.79
C ARG A 30 27.63 -12.22 4.36
N GLN A 31 27.67 -13.27 3.56
CA GLN A 31 27.21 -13.26 2.17
C GLN A 31 25.69 -13.49 2.07
N TYR A 32 25.09 -14.11 3.08
CA TYR A 32 23.66 -14.16 3.32
C TYR A 32 23.25 -12.90 4.09
N GLU A 33 23.26 -11.74 3.43
CA GLU A 33 22.57 -10.60 4.01
C GLU A 33 21.10 -11.00 4.19
N PRO A 34 20.51 -10.83 5.39
CA PRO A 34 19.07 -10.92 5.53
C PRO A 34 18.46 -9.93 4.52
N ILE A 35 17.33 -10.32 3.89
CA ILE A 35 16.57 -9.45 2.98
C ILE A 35 16.59 -8.05 3.59
N SER A 36 17.15 -7.09 2.85
CA SER A 36 17.35 -5.73 3.36
C SER A 36 16.03 -5.20 3.91
N THR A 37 16.09 -4.33 4.91
CA THR A 37 14.87 -3.74 5.48
C THR A 37 13.98 -3.13 4.39
N ASP A 38 14.57 -2.60 3.32
CA ASP A 38 13.87 -2.06 2.16
C ASP A 38 13.16 -3.13 1.30
N GLU A 39 13.83 -4.25 0.97
CA GLU A 39 13.20 -5.35 0.24
C GLU A 39 12.05 -5.99 1.04
N GLN A 40 12.17 -6.04 2.38
CA GLN A 40 11.07 -6.47 3.25
C GLN A 40 9.89 -5.49 3.18
N VAL A 41 10.16 -4.18 3.14
CA VAL A 41 9.12 -3.16 2.96
C VAL A 41 8.39 -3.37 1.64
N LEU A 42 9.11 -3.55 0.52
CA LEU A 42 8.49 -3.81 -0.80
C LEU A 42 7.61 -5.05 -0.77
N TYR A 43 8.13 -6.16 -0.23
CA TYR A 43 7.38 -7.41 -0.12
C TYR A 43 6.08 -7.24 0.70
N VAL A 44 6.13 -6.48 1.80
CA VAL A 44 4.92 -6.20 2.59
C VAL A 44 3.94 -5.34 1.81
N LEU A 45 4.42 -4.28 1.13
CA LEU A 45 3.58 -3.39 0.33
C LEU A 45 2.85 -4.16 -0.79
N GLU A 46 3.45 -5.15 -1.45
CA GLU A 46 2.76 -5.97 -2.46
C GLU A 46 1.46 -6.61 -1.96
N SER A 47 1.33 -6.83 -0.65
CA SER A 47 0.13 -7.42 -0.02
C SER A 47 -0.87 -6.41 0.54
N VAL A 48 -0.59 -5.11 0.44
CA VAL A 48 -1.34 -4.03 1.13
C VAL A 48 -2.20 -3.23 0.14
N SER A 49 -3.51 -3.40 0.22
CA SER A 49 -4.51 -2.60 -0.52
C SER A 49 -5.44 -1.85 0.44
N GLN A 50 -5.98 -0.72 -0.01
CA GLN A 50 -7.03 0.01 0.71
C GLN A 50 -8.22 -0.91 0.97
N LYS A 51 -8.66 -0.94 2.22
CA LYS A 51 -9.80 -1.77 2.61
C LYS A 51 -11.11 -1.14 2.15
N GLY A 52 -12.11 -1.97 1.96
CA GLY A 52 -13.45 -1.51 1.61
C GLY A 52 -14.04 -0.57 2.66
N GLY A 53 -14.24 0.70 2.32
CA GLY A 53 -14.75 1.73 3.22
C GLY A 53 -13.72 2.37 4.16
N GLU A 54 -12.44 2.05 3.97
CA GLU A 54 -11.34 2.82 4.54
C GLU A 54 -11.19 4.17 3.83
N SER A 55 -10.87 5.23 4.56
CA SER A 55 -10.59 6.53 3.95
C SER A 55 -9.18 6.56 3.36
N ILE A 56 -8.93 7.42 2.37
CA ILE A 56 -7.61 7.52 1.76
C ILE A 56 -6.54 7.96 2.79
N GLU A 57 -6.91 8.77 3.76
CA GLU A 57 -6.01 9.25 4.82
C GLU A 57 -5.56 8.12 5.76
N SER A 58 -6.49 7.23 6.12
CA SER A 58 -6.17 6.03 6.92
C SER A 58 -5.20 5.13 6.16
N TYR A 59 -5.50 4.90 4.88
CA TYR A 59 -4.65 4.07 4.02
C TYR A 59 -3.24 4.66 3.86
N ALA A 60 -3.14 5.96 3.55
CA ALA A 60 -1.86 6.66 3.44
C ALA A 60 -1.06 6.65 4.75
N THR A 61 -1.73 6.67 5.90
CA THR A 61 -1.09 6.54 7.21
C THR A 61 -0.50 5.15 7.41
N GLU A 62 -1.20 4.08 7.01
CA GLU A 62 -0.68 2.70 7.03
C GLU A 62 0.58 2.58 6.15
N LEU A 63 0.53 3.09 4.92
CA LEU A 63 1.67 3.11 3.99
C LEU A 63 2.86 3.91 4.53
N THR A 64 2.59 5.05 5.17
CA THR A 64 3.62 5.87 5.82
C THR A 64 4.29 5.07 6.93
N ASN A 65 3.53 4.39 7.79
CA ASN A 65 4.11 3.59 8.88
C ASN A 65 4.96 2.42 8.36
N LEU A 66 4.52 1.75 7.29
CA LEU A 66 5.26 0.65 6.66
C LEU A 66 6.59 1.11 6.03
N THR A 67 6.61 2.34 5.49
CA THR A 67 7.79 2.91 4.80
C THR A 67 8.67 3.79 5.71
N LYS A 68 8.48 3.74 7.03
CA LYS A 68 9.18 4.64 7.97
C LYS A 68 10.71 4.51 7.92
N ASP A 69 11.22 3.32 7.64
CA ASP A 69 12.64 2.99 7.59
C ASP A 69 13.15 2.86 6.14
N TRP A 70 12.37 3.33 5.16
CA TRP A 70 12.71 3.27 3.74
C TRP A 70 13.91 4.16 3.41
N ASN A 71 15.00 3.55 2.94
CA ASN A 71 16.25 4.25 2.61
C ASN A 71 16.82 3.88 1.23
N PHE A 72 16.06 3.13 0.41
CA PHE A 72 16.56 2.59 -0.86
C PHE A 72 16.24 3.47 -2.07
N GLY A 73 17.25 4.13 -2.64
CA GLY A 73 17.37 4.55 -4.05
C GLY A 73 16.37 5.57 -4.63
N GLN A 74 15.11 5.51 -4.24
CA GLN A 74 14.01 6.36 -4.66
C GLN A 74 13.39 7.10 -3.45
N PRO A 75 12.77 8.26 -3.68
CA PRO A 75 12.07 8.99 -2.62
C PRO A 75 10.94 8.14 -2.02
N ARG A 76 10.82 8.16 -0.69
CA ARG A 76 9.72 7.51 0.05
C ARG A 76 8.34 7.91 -0.47
N ASP A 77 8.15 9.18 -0.81
CA ASP A 77 6.88 9.69 -1.35
C ASP A 77 6.53 9.07 -2.70
N SER A 78 7.54 8.76 -3.52
CA SER A 78 7.31 8.05 -4.79
C SER A 78 6.83 6.62 -4.53
N LEU A 79 7.42 5.93 -3.55
CA LEU A 79 6.98 4.58 -3.16
C LEU A 79 5.54 4.58 -2.62
N ILE A 80 5.19 5.54 -1.75
CA ILE A 80 3.82 5.65 -1.20
C ILE A 80 2.83 5.99 -2.32
N ARG A 81 3.17 6.91 -3.22
CA ARG A 81 2.33 7.26 -4.37
C ARG A 81 2.07 6.04 -5.24
N ASP A 82 3.12 5.32 -5.64
CA ASP A 82 2.99 4.16 -6.51
C ASP A 82 2.10 3.10 -5.85
N GLN A 83 2.24 2.94 -4.54
CA GLN A 83 1.40 2.05 -3.77
C GLN A 83 -0.07 2.50 -3.70
N ILE A 84 -0.34 3.79 -3.59
CA ILE A 84 -1.72 4.32 -3.68
C ILE A 84 -2.33 3.98 -5.03
N VAL A 85 -1.59 4.19 -6.11
CA VAL A 85 -2.07 3.88 -7.47
C VAL A 85 -2.40 2.39 -7.61
N LEU A 86 -1.55 1.50 -7.07
CA LEU A 86 -1.75 0.06 -7.15
C LEU A 86 -2.87 -0.45 -6.22
N GLY A 87 -3.00 0.13 -5.03
CA GLY A 87 -3.80 -0.42 -3.95
C GLY A 87 -5.10 0.31 -3.62
N VAL A 88 -5.44 1.42 -4.29
CA VAL A 88 -6.72 2.12 -4.07
C VAL A 88 -7.93 1.21 -4.36
N PHE A 89 -8.95 1.30 -3.52
CA PHE A 89 -10.10 0.40 -3.55
C PHE A 89 -11.05 0.67 -4.74
N ASP A 90 -11.25 1.95 -5.10
CA ASP A 90 -12.11 2.32 -6.22
C ASP A 90 -11.33 2.31 -7.54
N HIS A 91 -11.64 1.34 -8.40
CA HIS A 91 -11.05 1.25 -9.74
C HIS A 91 -11.24 2.53 -10.58
N LYS A 92 -12.30 3.32 -10.34
CA LYS A 92 -12.46 4.60 -11.04
C LYS A 92 -11.44 5.64 -10.57
N GLU A 93 -11.05 5.60 -9.31
CA GLU A 93 -9.98 6.45 -8.78
C GLU A 93 -8.64 5.97 -9.33
N GLN A 94 -8.39 4.66 -9.30
CA GLN A 94 -7.20 4.05 -9.92
C GLN A 94 -7.02 4.48 -11.38
N ASP A 95 -8.08 4.36 -12.19
CA ASP A 95 -8.08 4.78 -13.60
C ASP A 95 -7.81 6.29 -13.78
N ARG A 96 -8.25 7.14 -12.85
CA ARG A 96 -7.97 8.58 -12.88
C ARG A 96 -6.51 8.86 -12.56
N LEU A 97 -5.98 8.23 -11.52
CA LEU A 97 -4.58 8.35 -11.13
C LEU A 97 -3.64 7.90 -12.25
N LEU A 98 -3.94 6.77 -12.90
CA LEU A 98 -3.15 6.23 -14.02
C LEU A 98 -3.11 7.14 -15.26
N ARG A 99 -4.02 8.11 -15.37
CA ARG A 99 -4.06 9.08 -16.50
C ARG A 99 -3.32 10.38 -16.19
N GLU A 100 -2.95 10.61 -14.94
CA GLU A 100 -2.30 11.85 -14.52
C GLU A 100 -0.80 11.79 -14.87
N ILE A 101 -0.33 12.77 -15.64
CA ILE A 101 1.08 12.91 -16.01
C ILE A 101 1.80 13.54 -14.81
N ASP A 102 3.01 13.05 -14.51
CA ASP A 102 3.85 13.54 -13.40
C ASP A 102 3.14 13.54 -12.04
N LEU A 103 2.34 12.49 -11.79
CA LEU A 103 1.60 12.33 -10.55
C LEU A 103 2.52 12.46 -9.32
N THR A 104 2.15 13.36 -8.41
CA THR A 104 2.78 13.51 -7.10
C THR A 104 1.97 12.80 -6.02
N LEU A 105 2.57 12.52 -4.86
CA LEU A 105 1.85 11.95 -3.72
C LEU A 105 0.69 12.86 -3.29
N GLU A 106 0.94 14.16 -3.19
CA GLU A 106 -0.08 15.16 -2.84
C GLU A 106 -1.26 15.12 -3.83
N ARG A 107 -0.97 15.15 -5.15
CA ARG A 107 -2.00 15.06 -6.20
C ARG A 107 -2.78 13.75 -6.16
N ALA A 108 -2.13 12.64 -5.84
CA ALA A 108 -2.79 11.35 -5.67
C ALA A 108 -3.80 11.39 -4.51
N LEU A 109 -3.39 11.91 -3.36
CA LEU A 109 -4.25 12.07 -2.18
C LEU A 109 -5.42 13.01 -2.45
N GLU A 110 -5.16 14.16 -3.07
CA GLU A 110 -6.20 15.12 -3.46
C GLU A 110 -7.23 14.50 -4.41
N THR A 111 -6.79 13.70 -5.38
CA THR A 111 -7.67 13.06 -6.36
C THR A 111 -8.59 12.02 -5.72
N CYS A 112 -8.07 11.20 -4.81
CA CYS A 112 -8.87 10.25 -4.03
C CYS A 112 -9.83 10.99 -3.07
N GLN A 113 -9.36 12.05 -2.41
CA GLN A 113 -10.17 12.83 -1.47
C GLN A 113 -11.29 13.61 -2.18
N ALA A 114 -11.05 14.14 -3.38
CA ALA A 114 -12.07 14.82 -4.17
C ALA A 114 -13.24 13.89 -4.56
N THR A 115 -12.95 12.61 -4.83
CA THR A 115 -13.97 11.60 -5.12
C THR A 115 -14.80 11.30 -3.87
N THR A 116 -14.15 11.26 -2.71
CA THR A 116 -14.82 11.16 -1.41
C THR A 116 -15.84 12.27 -1.23
N TYR A 117 -15.56 13.53 -1.59
CA TYR A 117 -16.52 14.64 -1.44
C TYR A 117 -17.29 14.99 -2.72
N GLN A 118 -17.42 14.04 -3.65
CA GLN A 118 -18.09 14.29 -4.91
C GLN A 118 -19.61 14.47 -4.74
N GLY A 119 -20.15 15.58 -5.28
CA GLY A 119 -21.58 15.83 -5.36
C GLY A 119 -22.27 14.85 -6.32
N VAL A 120 -23.34 14.21 -5.83
CA VAL A 120 -24.16 13.26 -6.58
C VAL A 120 -25.64 13.54 -6.35
N ARG A 121 -26.50 13.07 -7.25
CA ARG A 121 -27.92 12.89 -6.96
C ARG A 121 -28.18 11.43 -6.67
N VAL A 122 -28.99 11.15 -5.66
CA VAL A 122 -29.43 9.80 -5.29
C VAL A 122 -30.88 9.61 -5.67
N ARG A 123 -31.21 8.46 -6.26
CA ARG A 123 -32.59 8.09 -6.56
C ARG A 123 -33.30 7.58 -5.29
N ASP A 124 -34.36 8.26 -4.87
CA ASP A 124 -35.23 7.87 -3.75
C ASP A 124 -36.70 7.98 -4.17
N ASN A 125 -37.48 6.91 -4.04
CA ASN A 125 -38.91 6.87 -4.41
C ASN A 125 -39.28 7.53 -5.77
N SER A 126 -38.40 7.39 -6.77
CA SER A 126 -38.50 7.98 -8.12
C SER A 126 -38.09 9.44 -8.29
N GLU A 127 -37.67 10.11 -7.22
CA GLU A 127 -37.10 11.46 -7.26
C GLU A 127 -35.57 11.41 -7.13
N TRP A 128 -34.90 12.45 -7.66
CA TRP A 128 -33.45 12.61 -7.60
C TRP A 128 -33.09 13.71 -6.63
N GLU A 129 -32.46 13.34 -5.52
CA GLU A 129 -32.10 14.29 -4.47
C GLU A 129 -30.59 14.49 -4.35
N PRO A 130 -30.12 15.70 -4.02
CA PRO A 130 -28.70 15.96 -3.84
C PRO A 130 -28.14 15.20 -2.63
N ALA A 131 -26.93 14.68 -2.79
CA ALA A 131 -26.13 14.05 -1.77
C ALA A 131 -24.64 14.23 -2.08
N VAL A 132 -23.79 13.89 -1.14
CA VAL A 132 -22.34 13.86 -1.34
C VAL A 132 -21.88 12.44 -1.11
N VAL A 133 -20.92 11.95 -1.90
CA VAL A 133 -20.19 10.75 -1.53
C VAL A 133 -19.47 11.02 -0.19
N VAL A 134 -19.15 9.99 0.57
CA VAL A 134 -18.32 10.11 1.78
C VAL A 134 -17.18 9.12 1.75
N ARG A 135 -17.43 7.92 1.21
CA ARG A 135 -16.41 6.89 1.04
C ARG A 135 -16.96 5.77 0.16
N PRO A 136 -16.09 4.98 -0.49
CA PRO A 136 -16.48 3.68 -1.00
C PRO A 136 -17.09 2.81 0.10
N HIS A 137 -17.88 1.81 -0.27
CA HIS A 137 -18.33 0.76 0.64
C HIS A 137 -17.63 -0.55 0.25
N ALA A 138 -17.43 -1.46 1.20
CA ALA A 138 -16.72 -2.72 0.96
C ALA A 138 -17.35 -3.63 -0.12
N SER A 139 -18.63 -3.44 -0.40
CA SER A 139 -19.29 -4.13 -1.53
C SER A 139 -18.99 -3.40 -2.84
N PRO A 140 -18.65 -4.12 -3.93
CA PRO A 140 -18.33 -3.52 -5.22
C PRO A 140 -19.36 -2.49 -5.67
N ARG A 141 -18.88 -1.39 -6.24
CA ARG A 141 -19.71 -0.30 -6.79
C ARG A 141 -20.73 0.28 -5.81
N SER A 142 -20.52 0.11 -4.51
CA SER A 142 -21.36 0.72 -3.47
C SER A 142 -20.56 1.83 -2.80
N TYR A 143 -21.24 2.91 -2.42
CA TYR A 143 -20.67 4.04 -1.71
C TYR A 143 -21.53 4.34 -0.48
N ILE A 144 -20.88 4.89 0.53
CA ILE A 144 -21.58 5.63 1.58
C ILE A 144 -21.73 7.06 1.07
N ILE A 145 -22.97 7.52 0.99
CA ILE A 145 -23.31 8.90 0.68
C ILE A 145 -23.87 9.58 1.92
N ARG A 146 -23.73 10.90 2.01
CA ARG A 146 -24.39 11.74 2.99
C ARG A 146 -25.50 12.53 2.30
N ARG A 147 -26.73 12.28 2.74
CA ARG A 147 -27.92 13.07 2.38
C ARG A 147 -28.37 13.78 3.66
N ASN A 148 -28.34 15.11 3.66
CA ASN A 148 -28.58 15.91 4.86
C ASN A 148 -27.63 15.47 6.00
N VAL A 149 -28.17 14.90 7.08
CA VAL A 149 -27.41 14.41 8.26
C VAL A 149 -27.24 12.89 8.24
N GLN A 150 -27.86 12.18 7.30
CA GLN A 150 -27.87 10.71 7.28
C GLN A 150 -26.84 10.16 6.29
N GLU A 151 -26.05 9.19 6.75
CA GLU A 151 -25.20 8.37 5.88
C GLU A 151 -25.98 7.16 5.39
N LEU A 152 -26.01 6.96 4.07
CA LEU A 152 -26.77 5.91 3.41
C LEU A 152 -25.84 5.13 2.48
N ARG A 153 -26.00 3.80 2.46
CA ARG A 153 -25.37 2.96 1.45
C ARG A 153 -26.16 3.02 0.14
N ARG A 154 -25.48 3.30 -0.96
CA ARG A 154 -26.05 3.33 -2.32
C ARG A 154 -25.12 2.67 -3.33
N ASN A 155 -25.70 1.98 -4.30
CA ASN A 155 -24.95 1.47 -5.45
C ASN A 155 -24.72 2.61 -6.47
N THR A 156 -23.63 2.57 -7.24
CA THR A 156 -23.38 3.47 -8.38
C THR A 156 -24.59 3.67 -9.30
N GLY A 157 -25.37 2.62 -9.58
CA GLY A 157 -26.55 2.73 -10.44
C GLY A 157 -27.66 3.63 -9.86
N HIS A 158 -27.60 3.94 -8.57
CA HIS A 158 -28.50 4.88 -7.89
C HIS A 158 -27.89 6.26 -7.72
N LEU A 159 -26.67 6.49 -8.21
CA LEU A 159 -25.95 7.74 -8.10
C LEU A 159 -25.81 8.36 -9.50
N MET A 160 -26.28 9.59 -9.64
CA MET A 160 -26.03 10.41 -10.82
C MET A 160 -24.99 11.46 -10.45
N PRO A 161 -23.80 11.49 -11.08
CA PRO A 161 -22.83 12.54 -10.85
C PRO A 161 -23.46 13.90 -11.13
N ILE A 162 -23.20 14.90 -10.27
CA ILE A 162 -23.54 16.29 -10.59
C ILE A 162 -22.50 16.76 -11.59
N VAL A 163 -22.76 16.46 -12.87
CA VAL A 163 -22.11 17.15 -13.99
C VAL A 163 -23.03 18.33 -14.26
N GLU A 164 -22.60 19.56 -13.99
CA GLU A 164 -23.38 20.71 -14.43
C GLU A 164 -23.57 20.61 -15.95
N TYR A 165 -24.80 20.38 -16.39
CA TYR A 165 -25.24 20.86 -17.70
C TYR A 165 -26.03 22.14 -17.42
N PRO A 166 -25.58 23.31 -17.89
CA PRO A 166 -26.39 24.52 -17.78
C PRO A 166 -27.75 24.27 -18.48
N PRO A 167 -28.85 24.82 -17.93
CA PRO A 167 -30.14 24.71 -18.57
C PRO A 167 -30.09 25.45 -19.91
N GLY A 168 -30.06 24.70 -21.03
CA GLY A 168 -30.33 25.27 -22.35
C GLY A 168 -29.42 24.89 -23.51
N VAL A 169 -28.83 23.69 -23.60
CA VAL A 169 -28.26 23.22 -24.89
C VAL A 169 -28.42 21.71 -25.02
N ILE A 170 -29.52 21.24 -25.64
CA ILE A 170 -29.50 20.57 -26.95
C ILE A 170 -30.88 20.85 -27.58
N GLY A 171 -30.92 21.83 -28.48
CA GLY A 171 -31.87 21.85 -29.59
C GLY A 171 -31.29 21.09 -30.77
#